data_AF-A0A7Y2K3V9-F1
#
_entry.id   AF-A0A7Y2K3V9-F1
#
_cell.length_a   1.000
_cell.length_b   1.000
_cell.length_c   1.000
_cell.angle_alpha   90.00
_cell.angle_beta   90.00
_cell.angle_gamma   90.00
#
_symmetry.space_group_name_H-M   'P 1'
#
loop_
_entity.id
_entity.type
_entity.pdbx_description
1 polymer ?
#
loop_
_entity_poly.entity_id
_entity_poly.type
_entity_poly.pdbx_seq_one_letter_code
_entity_poly.pdbx_strand_id
1 'polypeptide(L)'
;ARLDDEIEFIVINGHTFGQQMLKISDSANTLIYCCDLLPFVSHIPIPYIMGYDLQPLVTMKEKARTLQQAVNENWLLFFGHDPEIACATVKHTDKGIRVEKTFRNFEEA
;
A
#
# COMPACT_ATOMS: atom_id res chain seq x y z
N ALA A 1 9.97 -9.38 8.14
CA ALA A 1 10.08 -10.78 8.62
C ALA A 1 9.51 -11.67 7.52
N ARG A 2 10.06 -12.85 7.25
CA ARG A 2 9.62 -13.71 6.14
C ARG A 2 8.72 -14.83 6.68
N LEU A 3 7.57 -15.04 6.05
CA LEU A 3 6.65 -16.14 6.38
C LEU A 3 6.98 -17.38 5.56
N ASP A 4 7.16 -17.20 4.25
CA ASP A 4 7.53 -18.23 3.29
C ASP A 4 8.34 -17.63 2.14
N ASP A 5 8.67 -18.41 1.12
CA ASP A 5 9.54 -17.97 0.04
C ASP A 5 8.99 -16.74 -0.71
N GLU A 6 7.67 -16.66 -0.84
CA GLU A 6 6.92 -15.65 -1.59
C GLU A 6 6.23 -14.62 -0.70
N ILE A 7 6.21 -14.83 0.63
CA ILE A 7 5.42 -14.01 1.57
C ILE A 7 6.31 -13.37 2.63
N GLU A 8 6.32 -12.04 2.66
CA GLU A 8 7.04 -11.23 3.62
C GLU A 8 6.11 -10.27 4.38
N PHE A 9 6.46 -9.99 5.63
CA PHE A 9 5.82 -8.98 6.46
C PHE A 9 6.58 -7.66 6.40
N ILE A 10 5.86 -6.59 6.07
CA ILE A 10 6.31 -5.20 6.26
C ILE A 10 5.66 -4.67 7.53
N VAL A 11 6.48 -4.43 8.55
CA VAL A 11 6.02 -3.87 9.83
C VAL A 11 5.95 -2.36 9.75
N ILE A 12 4.83 -1.81 10.18
CA ILE A 12 4.57 -0.39 10.32
C ILE A 12 4.07 -0.09 11.73
N ASN A 13 4.26 1.15 12.19
CA ASN A 13 3.98 1.56 13.56
C ASN A 13 3.13 2.84 13.65
N GLY A 14 2.80 3.43 12.50
CA GLY A 14 1.96 4.62 12.38
C GLY A 14 0.53 4.38 12.84
N HIS A 15 -0.16 3.48 12.14
CA HIS A 15 -1.57 3.19 12.38
C HIS A 15 -1.80 2.57 13.77
N THR A 16 -1.15 1.44 14.03
CA THR A 16 -1.02 0.80 15.34
C THR A 16 0.41 0.30 15.51
N PHE A 17 0.84 0.09 16.76
CA PHE A 17 2.17 -0.46 17.03
C PHE A 17 2.26 -1.91 16.53
N GLY A 18 3.19 -2.16 15.60
CA GLY A 18 3.45 -3.49 15.08
C GLY A 18 2.43 -4.00 14.06
N GLN A 19 1.64 -3.13 13.41
CA GLN A 19 0.80 -3.57 12.29
C GLN A 19 1.66 -4.17 11.17
N GLN A 20 1.19 -5.29 10.62
CA GLN A 20 1.89 -6.04 9.58
C GLN A 20 1.10 -5.96 8.27
N MET A 21 1.74 -5.43 7.24
CA MET A 21 1.29 -5.57 5.86
C MET A 21 1.92 -6.83 5.25
N LEU A 22 1.27 -7.39 4.24
CA LEU A 22 1.78 -8.55 3.51
C LEU A 22 2.35 -8.09 2.18
N LYS A 23 3.61 -8.44 1.91
CA LYS A 23 4.21 -8.41 0.58
C LYS A 23 4.19 -9.84 0.04
N ILE A 24 3.50 -10.03 -1.08
CA ILE A 24 3.39 -11.31 -1.78
C ILE A 24 4.06 -11.11 -3.14
N SER A 25 5.05 -11.92 -3.47
CA SER A 25 5.80 -11.75 -4.72
C SER A 25 6.23 -13.06 -5.33
N ASP A 26 6.20 -13.12 -6.66
CA ASP A 26 6.76 -14.21 -7.46
C ASP A 26 7.91 -13.69 -8.34
N SER A 27 8.33 -14.45 -9.35
CA SER A 27 9.42 -14.07 -10.26
C SER A 27 9.15 -12.83 -11.11
N ALA A 28 7.90 -12.40 -11.24
CA ALA A 28 7.47 -11.35 -12.16
C ALA A 28 6.68 -10.23 -11.49
N ASN A 29 5.92 -10.53 -10.44
CA ASN A 29 4.92 -9.63 -9.87
C ASN A 29 5.11 -9.47 -8.35
N THR A 30 4.67 -8.32 -7.84
CA THR A 30 4.60 -8.06 -6.40
C THR A 30 3.28 -7.39 -6.06
N LEU A 31 2.58 -7.93 -5.07
CA LEU A 31 1.36 -7.41 -4.49
C LEU A 31 1.58 -7.06 -3.01
N ILE A 32 1.11 -5.88 -2.60
CA ILE A 32 1.10 -5.48 -1.20
C ILE A 32 -0.34 -5.43 -0.70
N TYR A 33 -0.68 -6.22 0.31
CA TYR A 33 -1.87 -5.98 1.10
C TYR A 33 -1.62 -4.82 2.06
N CYS A 34 -2.27 -3.68 1.80
CA CYS A 34 -1.91 -2.42 2.45
C CYS A 34 -2.45 -2.25 3.89
N CYS A 35 -3.40 -3.09 4.32
CA CYS A 35 -4.11 -2.92 5.59
C CYS A 35 -4.56 -1.45 5.78
N ASP A 36 -4.44 -0.91 6.99
CA ASP A 36 -4.82 0.46 7.32
C ASP A 36 -3.73 1.51 7.02
N LEU A 37 -2.61 1.15 6.38
CA LEU A 37 -1.66 2.17 5.87
C LEU A 37 -2.27 2.95 4.70
N LEU A 38 -2.95 2.20 3.83
CA LEU A 38 -3.71 2.66 2.67
C LEU A 38 -4.99 1.80 2.62
N PRO A 39 -6.01 2.08 3.45
CA PRO A 39 -7.19 1.23 3.50
C PRO A 39 -8.08 1.38 2.25
N PHE A 40 -7.96 2.51 1.54
CA PHE A 40 -8.71 2.84 0.34
C PHE A 40 -7.78 3.45 -0.72
N VAL A 41 -8.17 3.37 -1.99
CA VAL A 41 -7.40 4.00 -3.09
C VAL A 41 -7.23 5.51 -2.88
N SER A 42 -8.24 6.14 -2.26
CA SER A 42 -8.26 7.57 -1.98
C SER A 42 -7.18 8.01 -0.98
N HIS A 43 -6.58 7.08 -0.23
CA HIS A 43 -5.49 7.36 0.72
C HIS A 43 -4.10 7.48 0.08
N ILE A 44 -3.96 7.25 -1.23
CA ILE A 44 -2.66 7.36 -1.93
C ILE A 44 -1.97 8.73 -1.74
N PRO A 45 -2.65 9.89 -1.82
CA PRO A 45 -2.03 11.17 -1.46
C PRO A 45 -1.47 11.14 -0.03
N ILE A 46 -0.19 11.49 0.14
CA ILE A 46 0.50 11.36 1.44
C ILE A 46 -0.25 11.96 2.65
N PRO A 47 -0.88 13.14 2.55
CA PRO A 47 -1.60 13.71 3.70
C PRO A 47 -2.87 12.96 4.11
N TYR A 48 -3.41 12.08 3.26
CA TYR A 48 -4.70 11.42 3.51
C TYR A 48 -4.46 10.13 4.30
N ILE A 49 -4.64 10.17 5.60
CA ILE A 49 -4.44 9.06 6.54
C ILE A 49 -5.70 8.87 7.39
N MET A 50 -5.77 7.79 8.16
CA MET A 50 -6.92 7.54 9.02
C MET A 50 -6.93 8.51 10.21
N GLY A 51 -8.11 9.00 10.56
CA GLY A 51 -8.29 9.92 11.69
C GLY A 51 -7.99 9.30 13.07
N TYR A 52 -7.85 7.98 13.12
CA TYR A 52 -7.57 7.20 14.33
C TYR A 52 -6.19 6.53 14.34
N ASP A 53 -5.27 6.97 13.48
CA ASP A 53 -3.86 6.56 13.55
C ASP A 53 -3.24 6.92 14.90
N LEU A 54 -2.56 5.97 15.55
CA LEU A 54 -1.87 6.22 16.83
C LEU A 54 -0.68 7.18 16.69
N GLN A 55 0.01 7.16 15.54
CA GLN A 55 1.18 7.99 15.23
C GLN A 55 1.09 8.58 13.82
N PRO A 56 0.27 9.63 13.59
CA PRO A 56 0.00 10.21 12.27
C PRO A 56 1.23 10.58 11.44
N LEU A 57 2.24 11.19 12.08
CA LEU A 57 3.48 11.59 11.41
C LEU A 57 4.34 10.38 11.02
N VAL A 58 4.24 9.28 11.78
CA VAL A 58 4.92 8.02 11.46
C VAL A 58 4.19 7.34 10.30
N THR A 59 2.85 7.30 10.31
CA THR A 59 2.06 6.77 9.19
C THR A 59 2.43 7.46 7.88
N MET A 60 2.47 8.80 7.86
CA MET A 60 2.82 9.53 6.63
C MET A 60 4.22 9.17 6.11
N LYS A 61 5.21 8.98 6.99
CA LYS A 61 6.57 8.58 6.61
C LYS A 61 6.60 7.15 6.07
N GLU A 62 5.93 6.22 6.75
CA GLU A 62 5.86 4.81 6.34
C GLU A 62 5.10 4.65 5.01
N LYS A 63 4.01 5.41 4.82
CA LYS A 63 3.25 5.48 3.58
C LYS A 63 4.08 6.05 2.44
N ALA A 64 4.81 7.14 2.68
CA ALA A 64 5.70 7.73 1.67
C ALA A 64 6.79 6.74 1.22
N ARG A 65 7.43 6.04 2.16
CA ARG A 65 8.43 5.00 1.86
C ARG A 65 7.81 3.86 1.04
N THR A 66 6.64 3.38 1.46
CA THR A 66 5.96 2.24 0.80
C THR A 66 5.53 2.60 -0.62
N LEU A 67 4.90 3.76 -0.81
CA LEU A 67 4.49 4.22 -2.14
C LEU A 67 5.69 4.47 -3.06
N GLN A 68 6.81 4.98 -2.51
CA GLN A 68 8.03 5.20 -3.28
C GLN A 68 8.65 3.90 -3.79
N GLN A 69 8.59 2.82 -3.01
CA GLN A 69 8.99 1.49 -3.48
C GLN A 69 8.00 0.95 -4.50
N ALA A 70 6.69 1.04 -4.20
CA ALA A 70 5.64 0.55 -5.09
C ALA A 70 5.70 1.15 -6.50
N VAL A 71 5.94 2.46 -6.61
CA VAL A 71 6.07 3.12 -7.93
C VAL A 71 7.36 2.76 -8.66
N ASN A 72 8.46 2.52 -7.93
CA ASN A 72 9.75 2.21 -8.56
C ASN A 72 9.82 0.76 -9.03
N GLU A 73 9.13 -0.14 -8.34
CA GLU A 73 9.15 -1.58 -8.57
C GLU A 73 7.85 -2.10 -9.21
N ASN A 74 6.92 -1.20 -9.59
CA ASN A 74 5.62 -1.51 -10.19
C ASN A 74 4.77 -2.49 -9.35
N TRP A 75 4.70 -2.27 -8.03
CA TRP A 75 3.87 -3.10 -7.16
C TRP A 75 2.38 -2.84 -7.37
N LEU A 76 1.58 -3.90 -7.22
CA LEU A 76 0.12 -3.82 -7.12
C LEU A 76 -0.28 -3.58 -5.65
N LEU A 77 -1.02 -2.51 -5.38
CA LEU A 77 -1.49 -2.17 -4.03
C LEU A 77 -2.91 -2.71 -3.84
N PHE A 78 -3.12 -3.61 -2.87
CA PHE A 78 -4.42 -4.19 -2.52
C PHE A 78 -5.02 -3.49 -1.29
N PHE A 79 -6.24 -2.96 -1.45
CA PHE A 79 -6.96 -2.18 -0.44
C PHE A 79 -8.04 -3.03 0.24
N GLY A 80 -7.85 -3.32 1.54
CA GLY A 80 -8.77 -4.21 2.29
C GLY A 80 -10.11 -3.59 2.69
N HIS A 81 -10.25 -2.27 2.59
CA HIS A 81 -11.45 -1.55 3.04
C HIS A 81 -12.14 -0.77 1.92
N ASP A 82 -11.56 -0.73 0.73
CA ASP A 82 -12.19 -0.08 -0.43
C ASP A 82 -13.31 -0.97 -0.98
N PRO A 83 -14.57 -0.49 -1.02
CA PRO A 83 -15.69 -1.32 -1.45
C PRO A 83 -15.76 -1.52 -2.96
N GLU A 84 -15.11 -0.67 -3.75
CA GLU A 84 -15.24 -0.64 -5.21
C GLU A 84 -13.93 -0.99 -5.93
N ILE A 85 -12.78 -0.66 -5.34
CA ILE A 85 -11.47 -0.81 -5.97
C ILE A 85 -10.63 -1.78 -5.14
N ALA A 86 -10.52 -3.02 -5.61
CA ALA A 86 -9.67 -4.01 -4.96
C ALA A 86 -8.20 -3.56 -4.98
N CYS A 87 -7.67 -3.15 -6.14
CA CYS A 87 -6.26 -2.81 -6.24
C CYS A 87 -5.93 -1.71 -7.24
N ALA A 88 -4.70 -1.17 -7.14
CA ALA A 88 -4.21 -0.13 -8.03
C ALA A 88 -2.69 -0.19 -8.23
N THR A 89 -2.24 0.31 -9.39
CA THR A 89 -0.84 0.73 -9.59
C THR A 89 -0.71 2.23 -9.39
N VAL A 90 0.52 2.69 -9.16
CA VAL A 90 0.84 4.10 -8.93
C VAL A 90 1.95 4.57 -9.86
N LYS A 91 1.99 5.88 -10.14
CA LYS A 91 3.00 6.53 -10.97
C LYS A 91 3.51 7.82 -10.35
N HIS A 92 4.69 8.24 -10.79
CA HIS A 92 5.24 9.57 -10.51
C HIS A 92 4.46 10.65 -11.26
N THR A 93 4.22 11.77 -10.60
CA THR A 93 3.63 12.99 -11.19
C THR A 93 4.27 14.23 -10.55
N ASP A 94 4.06 15.40 -11.15
CA ASP A 94 4.53 16.69 -10.60
C ASP A 94 3.96 17.00 -9.20
N LYS A 95 2.86 16.33 -8.81
CA LYS A 95 2.22 16.48 -7.49
C LYS A 95 2.57 15.34 -6.53
N GLY A 96 3.62 14.58 -6.83
CA GLY A 96 4.02 13.36 -6.13
C GLY A 96 3.32 12.11 -6.67
N ILE A 97 3.40 11.01 -5.92
CA ILE A 97 2.88 9.71 -6.36
C ILE A 97 1.35 9.73 -6.44
N ARG A 98 0.78 9.26 -7.55
CA ARG A 98 -0.68 9.19 -7.78
C ARG A 98 -1.09 7.86 -8.39
N VAL A 99 -2.37 7.55 -8.28
CA VAL A 99 -3.01 6.40 -8.96
C VAL A 99 -2.71 6.46 -10.46
N GLU A 100 -2.32 5.32 -11.02
CA GLU A 100 -2.19 5.13 -12.46
C GLU A 100 -3.35 4.33 -13.01
N LYS A 101 -3.57 3.11 -12.51
CA LYS A 101 -4.68 2.23 -12.87
C LYS A 101 -5.36 1.73 -11.61
N THR A 102 -6.65 1.43 -11.72
CA THR A 102 -7.49 0.86 -10.66
C THR A 102 -8.21 -0.36 -11.22
N PHE A 103 -8.37 -1.38 -10.40
CA PHE A 103 -9.00 -2.64 -10.76
C PHE A 103 -10.06 -2.98 -9.73
N ARG A 104 -11.24 -3.44 -10.17
CA ARG A 104 -12.34 -3.77 -9.27
C ARG A 104 -12.14 -5.12 -8.58
N ASN A 105 -11.33 -5.98 -9.20
CA ASN A 105 -10.99 -7.32 -8.74
C ASN A 105 -9.56 -7.67 -9.19
N PHE A 106 -9.06 -8.84 -8.81
CA PHE A 106 -7.69 -9.26 -9.11
C PHE A 106 -7.54 -9.84 -10.52
N GLU A 107 -8.61 -10.32 -11.12
CA GLU A 107 -8.61 -10.87 -12.48
C GLU A 107 -8.40 -9.78 -13.55
N GLU A 108 -8.77 -8.54 -13.23
CA GLU A 108 -8.58 -7.36 -14.07
C GLU A 108 -7.17 -6.74 -13.98
N ALA A 109 -6.39 -7.10 -12.95
CA ALA A 109 -5.11 -6.49 -12.60
C ALA A 109 -3.94 -7.05 -13.41
#